data_AF-A0A4R4UZV9-F1
#
_entry.id   AF-A0A4R4UZV9-F1
#
_cell.length_a   1.000
_cell.length_b   1.000
_cell.length_c   1.000
_cell.angle_alpha   90.00
_cell.angle_beta   90.00
_cell.angle_gamma   90.00
#
_symmetry.space_group_name_H-M   'P 1'
#
loop_
_entity.id
_entity.type
_entity.pdbx_description
1 polymer ?
#
loop_
_entity_poly.entity_id
_entity_poly.type
_entity_poly.pdbx_seq_one_letter_code
_entity_poly.pdbx_strand_id
1 'polypeptide(L)'
;MSPKYRPHPDPAGILAGNRQRALEREGIPMYLALEDLTGSPVPPVGDAAVLAEGAELDGLLGHYAERLAPGAADDDLAELASVITVLARAHFDEKEDRA
;
A
#
# COMPACT_ATOMS: atom_id res chain seq x y z
N MET A 1 -2.14 22.61 0.20
CA MET A 1 -3.21 21.71 -0.30
C MET A 1 -3.56 20.75 0.82
N SER A 2 -4.82 20.35 0.95
CA SER A 2 -5.18 19.26 1.86
C SER A 2 -4.63 17.95 1.31
N PRO A 3 -4.10 17.03 2.15
CA PRO A 3 -3.55 15.77 1.68
C PRO A 3 -4.63 14.97 0.94
N LYS A 4 -4.28 14.41 -0.22
CA LYS A 4 -5.19 13.59 -1.05
C LYS A 4 -5.60 12.33 -0.31
N TYR A 5 -4.68 11.75 0.46
CA TYR A 5 -4.91 10.54 1.23
C TYR A 5 -5.07 10.83 2.72
N ARG A 6 -6.10 10.26 3.33
CA ARG A 6 -6.27 10.25 4.80
C ARG A 6 -6.12 8.81 5.30
N PRO A 7 -5.18 8.52 6.21
CA PRO A 7 -5.01 7.16 6.72
C PRO A 7 -6.32 6.60 7.30
N HIS A 8 -6.58 5.33 7.02
CA HIS A 8 -7.69 4.63 7.65
C HIS A 8 -7.43 4.50 9.16
N PRO A 9 -8.41 4.79 10.03
CA PRO A 9 -8.18 4.84 11.48
C PRO A 9 -7.85 3.47 12.10
N ASP A 10 -8.24 2.38 11.44
CA ASP A 10 -8.02 1.01 11.89
C ASP A 10 -7.36 0.15 10.79
N PRO A 11 -6.03 0.21 10.63
CA PRO A 11 -5.31 -0.62 9.68
C PRO A 11 -5.26 -2.10 10.11
N ALA A 12 -5.25 -2.37 11.42
CA ALA A 12 -5.19 -3.73 11.96
C ALA A 12 -6.49 -4.51 11.66
N GLY A 13 -7.65 -3.86 11.79
CA GLY A 13 -8.94 -4.44 11.42
C GLY A 13 -9.05 -4.75 9.93
N ILE A 14 -8.51 -3.88 9.06
CA ILE A 14 -8.44 -4.15 7.61
C ILE A 14 -7.61 -5.40 7.33
N LEU A 15 -6.44 -5.51 7.97
CA LEU A 15 -5.54 -6.63 7.76
C LEU A 15 -6.15 -7.94 8.28
N ALA A 16 -6.73 -7.92 9.48
CA ALA A 16 -7.44 -9.06 10.05
C ALA A 16 -8.62 -9.50 9.17
N GLY A 17 -9.41 -8.54 8.66
CA GLY A 17 -10.50 -8.79 7.74
C GLY A 17 -10.03 -9.46 6.45
N ASN A 18 -8.91 -9.00 5.86
CA ASN A 18 -8.33 -9.62 4.68
C ASN A 18 -7.82 -11.04 4.94
N ARG A 19 -7.18 -11.28 6.09
CA ARG A 19 -6.68 -12.63 6.48
C ARG A 19 -7.80 -13.66 6.65
N GLN A 20 -9.00 -13.22 6.98
CA GLN A 20 -10.17 -14.09 7.18
C GLN A 20 -10.94 -14.42 5.88
N ARG A 21 -10.56 -13.82 4.74
CA ARG A 21 -11.29 -13.99 3.47
C ARG A 21 -11.19 -15.42 2.96
N ALA A 22 -12.31 -15.92 2.44
CA ALA A 22 -12.36 -17.21 1.78
C ALA A 22 -11.79 -17.08 0.35
N LEU A 23 -10.50 -17.37 0.19
CA LEU A 23 -9.78 -17.21 -1.08
C LEU A 23 -10.46 -17.93 -2.26
N GLU A 24 -11.09 -19.07 -2.02
CA GLU A 24 -11.82 -19.85 -3.03
C GLU A 24 -13.01 -19.10 -3.64
N ARG A 25 -13.61 -18.17 -2.90
CA ARG A 25 -14.76 -17.37 -3.33
C ARG A 25 -14.35 -15.97 -3.78
N GLU A 26 -13.32 -15.42 -3.16
CA GLU A 26 -13.02 -13.99 -3.21
C GLU A 26 -11.75 -13.65 -4.00
N GLY A 27 -11.01 -14.68 -4.43
CA GLY A 27 -9.74 -14.54 -5.14
C GLY A 27 -8.55 -14.26 -4.20
N ILE A 28 -7.35 -14.48 -4.72
CA ILE A 28 -6.10 -14.20 -4.02
C ILE A 28 -5.72 -12.73 -4.30
N PRO A 29 -5.54 -11.89 -3.26
CA PRO A 29 -4.99 -10.54 -3.44
C PRO A 29 -3.63 -10.63 -4.12
N MET A 30 -3.48 -9.94 -5.25
CA MET A 30 -2.26 -9.97 -6.06
C MET A 30 -1.67 -8.57 -6.14
N TYR A 31 -0.38 -8.46 -5.86
CA TYR A 31 0.43 -7.29 -6.15
C TYR A 31 1.55 -7.70 -7.12
N LEU A 32 1.85 -6.83 -8.09
CA LEU A 32 2.94 -7.02 -9.04
C LEU A 32 4.06 -6.07 -8.68
N ALA A 33 5.16 -6.61 -8.16
CA ALA A 33 6.41 -5.88 -8.02
C ALA A 33 7.20 -6.05 -9.32
N LEU A 34 7.40 -4.96 -10.05
CA LEU A 34 8.22 -4.95 -11.26
C LEU A 34 9.64 -4.57 -10.87
N GLU A 35 10.56 -5.52 -11.04
CA GLU A 35 11.99 -5.30 -10.82
C GLU A 35 12.68 -5.03 -12.17
N ASP A 36 13.52 -3.99 -12.23
CA ASP A 36 14.44 -3.80 -13.34
C ASP A 36 15.74 -4.58 -13.11
N LEU A 37 15.82 -5.76 -13.72
CA LEU A 37 16.99 -6.63 -13.65
C LEU A 37 18.20 -6.10 -14.44
N THR A 38 18.04 -5.05 -15.24
CA THR A 38 19.16 -4.46 -16.00
C THR A 38 20.05 -3.57 -15.13
N GLY A 39 19.56 -3.18 -13.94
CA GLY A 39 20.24 -2.24 -13.05
C GLY A 39 20.28 -0.81 -13.60
N SER A 40 19.42 -0.49 -14.58
CA SER A 40 19.33 0.88 -15.10
C SER A 40 18.74 1.77 -14.01
N PRO A 41 19.32 2.96 -13.77
CA PRO A 41 18.75 3.89 -12.80
C PRO A 41 17.36 4.32 -13.27
N VAL A 42 16.39 4.32 -12.34
CA VAL A 42 15.07 4.89 -12.59
C VAL A 42 15.25 6.35 -13.02
N PRO A 43 14.70 6.77 -14.17
CA PRO A 43 14.84 8.14 -14.64
C PRO A 43 14.31 9.13 -13.59
N PRO A 44 14.99 10.27 -13.38
CA PRO A 44 14.53 11.26 -12.42
C PRO A 44 13.17 11.82 -12.85
N VAL A 45 12.22 11.84 -11.92
CA VAL A 45 10.90 12.43 -12.13
C VAL A 45 11.01 13.94 -11.92
N GLY A 46 10.72 14.72 -12.97
CA GLY A 46 10.75 16.19 -12.93
C GLY A 46 9.39 16.85 -12.66
N ASP A 47 8.31 16.07 -12.70
CA ASP A 47 6.95 16.61 -12.50
C ASP A 47 6.68 16.84 -11.00
N ALA A 48 6.45 18.10 -10.64
CA ALA A 48 6.17 18.52 -9.27
C ALA A 48 4.90 17.90 -8.68
N ALA A 49 3.87 17.64 -9.50
CA ALA A 49 2.65 16.99 -9.03
C ALA A 49 2.91 15.53 -8.66
N VAL A 50 3.69 14.82 -9.48
CA VAL A 50 4.09 13.43 -9.21
C VAL A 50 4.99 13.33 -7.98
N LEU A 51 5.93 14.26 -7.82
CA LEU A 51 6.79 14.30 -6.62
C LEU A 51 5.98 14.58 -5.35
N ALA A 52 4.99 15.48 -5.41
CA ALA A 52 4.11 15.76 -4.28
C ALA A 52 3.26 14.55 -3.91
N GLU A 53 2.67 13.87 -4.91
CA GLU A 53 1.91 12.63 -4.69
C GLU A 53 2.79 11.52 -4.10
N GLY A 54 4.03 11.38 -4.59
CA GLY A 54 4.99 10.43 -4.04
C GLY A 54 5.29 10.67 -2.57
N ALA A 55 5.51 11.92 -2.16
CA ALA A 55 5.74 12.28 -0.76
C ALA A 55 4.50 12.01 0.12
N GLU A 56 3.30 12.20 -0.40
CA GLU A 56 2.06 11.87 0.32
C GLU A 56 1.91 10.35 0.51
N LEU A 57 2.20 9.55 -0.51
CA LEU A 57 2.15 8.09 -0.46
C LEU A 57 3.22 7.52 0.48
N ASP A 58 4.43 8.10 0.48
CA ASP A 58 5.51 7.73 1.40
C ASP A 58 5.09 7.95 2.86
N GLY A 59 4.53 9.12 3.18
CA GLY A 59 4.01 9.41 4.51
C GLY A 59 2.87 8.46 4.93
N LEU A 60 2.02 8.06 3.99
CA LEU A 60 0.94 7.11 4.23
C LEU A 60 1.45 5.68 4.48
N LEU A 61 2.45 5.25 3.72
CA LEU A 61 3.13 3.95 3.91
C LEU A 61 3.83 3.90 5.27
N GLY A 62 4.59 4.94 5.62
CA GLY A 62 5.24 5.07 6.93
C GLY A 62 4.23 4.99 8.08
N HIS A 63 3.10 5.68 7.96
CA HIS A 63 2.03 5.62 8.95
C HIS A 63 1.50 4.19 9.19
N TYR A 64 1.28 3.42 8.11
CA TYR A 64 0.81 2.05 8.25
C TYR A 64 1.90 1.09 8.73
N ALA A 65 3.15 1.28 8.30
CA ALA A 65 4.29 0.50 8.77
C ALA A 65 4.48 0.63 10.28
N GLU A 66 4.49 1.86 10.81
CA GLU A 66 4.61 2.12 12.26
C GLU A 66 3.52 1.44 13.09
N ARG A 67 2.30 1.32 12.54
CA ARG A 67 1.14 0.76 13.25
C ARG A 67 1.02 -0.74 13.14
N LEU A 68 1.45 -1.32 12.02
CA LEU A 68 1.29 -2.75 11.75
C LEU A 68 2.53 -3.54 12.16
N ALA A 69 3.71 -2.97 11.97
CA ALA A 69 4.98 -3.66 12.08
C ALA A 69 6.08 -2.77 12.72
N PRO A 70 5.86 -2.23 13.93
CA PRO A 70 6.86 -1.37 14.57
C PRO A 70 8.16 -2.14 14.81
N GLY A 71 9.24 -1.72 14.16
CA GLY A 71 10.56 -2.34 14.28
C GLY A 71 10.82 -3.52 13.36
N ALA A 72 9.97 -3.76 12.35
CA ALA A 72 10.32 -4.66 11.25
C ALA A 72 11.57 -4.15 10.51
N ALA A 73 12.35 -5.08 9.96
CA ALA A 73 13.46 -4.75 9.09
C ALA A 73 12.92 -4.25 7.73
N ASP A 74 13.69 -3.37 7.08
CA ASP A 74 13.29 -2.78 5.79
C ASP A 74 13.09 -3.82 4.67
N ASP A 75 13.73 -4.98 4.78
CA ASP A 75 13.67 -6.09 3.83
C ASP A 75 12.66 -7.18 4.21
N ASP A 76 11.84 -6.97 5.25
CA ASP A 76 10.78 -7.91 5.63
C ASP A 76 9.61 -7.86 4.65
N LEU A 77 9.65 -8.75 3.67
CA LEU A 77 8.65 -8.85 2.62
C LEU A 77 7.25 -9.21 3.17
N ALA A 78 7.15 -9.95 4.27
CA ALA A 78 5.86 -10.34 4.84
C ALA A 78 5.17 -9.14 5.49
N GLU A 79 5.93 -8.28 6.15
CA GLU A 79 5.41 -7.05 6.73
C GLU A 79 5.11 -6.01 5.66
N LEU A 80 5.97 -5.88 4.65
CA LEU A 80 5.67 -5.05 3.47
C LEU A 80 4.35 -5.49 2.81
N ALA A 81 4.13 -6.78 2.60
CA ALA A 81 2.89 -7.30 2.02
C ALA A 81 1.66 -6.94 2.88
N SER A 82 1.79 -6.94 4.21
CA SER A 82 0.73 -6.54 5.13
C SER A 82 0.38 -5.05 5.00
N VAL A 83 1.39 -4.18 4.93
CA VAL A 83 1.23 -2.73 4.73
C VAL A 83 0.60 -2.43 3.37
N ILE A 84 1.11 -3.05 2.30
CA ILE A 84 0.58 -2.88 0.92
C ILE A 84 -0.87 -3.37 0.82
N THR A 85 -1.22 -4.46 1.49
CA THR A 85 -2.60 -4.97 1.53
C THR A 85 -3.54 -3.95 2.16
N VAL A 86 -3.15 -3.33 3.27
CA VAL A 86 -3.96 -2.28 3.92
C VAL A 86 -4.06 -1.03 3.06
N LEU A 87 -2.95 -0.60 2.46
CA LEU A 87 -2.93 0.53 1.53
C LEU A 87 -3.91 0.31 0.37
N ALA A 88 -3.80 -0.84 -0.30
CA ALA A 88 -4.66 -1.22 -1.42
C ALA A 88 -6.13 -1.22 -0.99
N ARG A 89 -6.46 -1.92 0.10
CA ARG A 89 -7.84 -2.07 0.56
C ARG A 89 -8.49 -0.76 1.03
N ALA A 90 -7.70 0.13 1.63
CA ALA A 90 -8.21 1.39 2.18
C ALA A 90 -8.40 2.47 1.09
N HIS A 91 -7.59 2.46 0.04
CA HIS A 91 -7.46 3.61 -0.88
C HIS A 91 -7.65 3.30 -2.35
N PHE A 92 -7.49 2.04 -2.77
CA PHE A 92 -7.46 1.65 -4.19
C PHE A 92 -8.46 0.53 -4.52
N ASP A 93 -9.06 -0.09 -3.52
CA ASP A 93 -10.13 -1.05 -3.76
C ASP A 93 -11.40 -0.30 -4.16
N GLU A 94 -11.96 -0.66 -5.31
CA GLU A 94 -13.17 -0.05 -5.86
C GLU A 94 -14.34 -0.33 -4.88
N LYS A 95 -14.72 0.66 -4.08
CA LYS A 95 -16.05 0.64 -3.47
C LYS A 95 -17.08 1.00 -4.54
N GLU A 96 -17.88 0.00 -4.91
CA GLU A 96 -19.31 0.18 -5.21
C GLU A 96 -19.70 1.20 -6.31
N ASP A 97 -19.22 1.00 -7.55
CA ASP A 97 -19.91 1.51 -8.76
C ASP A 97 -20.40 0.35 -9.65
N ARG A 98 -20.83 -0.76 -9.02
CA ARG A 98 -21.71 -1.74 -9.67
C ARG A 98 -23.12 -1.59 -9.10
N ALA A 99 -23.82 -0.58 -9.63
CA ALA A 99 -25.27 -0.55 -9.67
C ALA A 99 -25.81 -1.59 -10.66
#